data_AF-A0A323V947-F1
#
_entry.id   AF-A0A323V947-F1
#
_cell.length_a   1.000
_cell.length_b   1.000
_cell.length_c   1.000
_cell.angle_alpha   90.00
_cell.angle_beta   90.00
_cell.angle_gamma   90.00
#
_symmetry.space_group_name_H-M   'P 1'
#
loop_
_entity.id
_entity.type
_entity.pdbx_description
1 polymer ?
#
loop_
_entity_poly.entity_id
_entity_poly.type
_entity_poly.pdbx_seq_one_letter_code
_entity_poly.pdbx_strand_id
1 'polypeptide(L)'
;MNTRTDIANTESTDQEARHTDERGDGEFLAALGKRVREIRDRRGMTRKLVAREAAVSERHLAHLEAGEGNVSIVLLRHISRALDVSLIELLAPEAEDTVEKRLIRRFLERLPQHRLEEVVFRLMRDFGHEEAVRRKRIALIGLRGAGKSTLGSRLASEMGVPFIELDREIERETGMPARELFALYGQAGYRRIEHRTLERLCREQDKGVISVGGGAVSQPETYDLLLSNCLTVWIKAQPEEHMARVLAQGDLRPMAGNDEAMEDLKRILQARESLYAKADTVVDTSGETVDESFMKLRQLVMS
;
A
#
# COMPACT_ATOMS: atom_id res chain seq x y z
N MET A 1 -7.53 -7.61 48.17
CA MET A 1 -8.76 -7.00 47.64
C MET A 1 -8.40 -6.25 46.36
N ASN A 2 -8.34 -6.93 45.21
CA ASN A 2 -8.39 -6.25 43.90
C ASN A 2 -8.65 -7.18 42.70
N THR A 3 -9.13 -8.40 42.91
CA THR A 3 -9.42 -9.36 41.81
C THR A 3 -10.85 -9.30 41.28
N ARG A 4 -11.71 -8.43 41.83
CA ARG A 4 -13.10 -8.25 41.36
C ARG A 4 -13.29 -7.12 40.35
N THR A 5 -12.35 -6.17 40.28
CA THR A 5 -12.48 -4.98 39.41
C THR A 5 -11.96 -5.25 38.00
N ASP A 6 -10.96 -6.11 37.84
CA ASP A 6 -10.38 -6.46 36.52
C ASP A 6 -11.27 -7.38 35.69
N ILE A 7 -12.07 -8.25 36.33
CA ILE A 7 -13.03 -9.13 35.65
C ILE A 7 -14.18 -8.32 35.05
N ALA A 8 -14.67 -7.31 35.78
CA ALA A 8 -15.77 -6.45 35.33
C ALA A 8 -15.39 -5.55 34.13
N ASN A 9 -14.12 -5.15 34.03
CA ASN A 9 -13.62 -4.32 32.90
C ASN A 9 -13.32 -5.14 31.64
N THR A 10 -13.06 -6.44 31.78
CA THR A 10 -12.83 -7.35 30.65
C THR A 10 -14.17 -7.81 30.06
N GLU A 11 -15.20 -8.00 30.90
CA GLU A 11 -16.56 -8.33 30.46
C GLU A 11 -17.25 -7.16 29.73
N SER A 12 -16.98 -5.91 30.11
CA SER A 12 -17.54 -4.73 29.44
C SER A 12 -16.93 -4.47 28.05
N THR A 13 -15.63 -4.69 27.89
CA THR A 13 -14.94 -4.58 26.59
C THR A 13 -15.30 -5.72 25.64
N ASP A 14 -15.47 -6.94 26.13
CA ASP A 14 -15.98 -8.07 25.33
C ASP A 14 -17.45 -7.87 24.91
N GLN A 15 -18.28 -7.24 25.75
CA GLN A 15 -19.67 -6.91 25.40
C GLN A 15 -19.76 -5.77 24.38
N GLU A 16 -18.90 -4.75 24.47
CA GLU A 16 -18.83 -3.67 23.47
C GLU A 16 -18.29 -4.17 22.12
N ALA A 17 -17.31 -5.08 22.12
CA ALA A 17 -16.78 -5.74 20.92
C ALA A 17 -17.83 -6.65 20.26
N ARG A 18 -18.57 -7.45 21.05
CA ARG A 18 -19.67 -8.29 20.51
C ARG A 18 -20.82 -7.44 19.96
N HIS A 19 -21.17 -6.33 20.61
CA HIS A 19 -22.21 -5.43 20.12
C HIS A 19 -21.83 -4.67 18.85
N THR A 20 -20.54 -4.40 18.63
CA THR A 20 -20.05 -3.79 17.39
C THR A 20 -20.02 -4.81 16.24
N ASP A 21 -19.63 -6.06 16.53
CA ASP A 21 -19.65 -7.17 15.56
C ASP A 21 -21.11 -7.51 15.13
N GLU A 22 -22.04 -7.59 16.08
CA GLU A 22 -23.47 -7.82 15.79
C GLU A 22 -24.11 -6.70 14.95
N ARG A 23 -23.68 -5.45 15.13
CA ARG A 23 -24.14 -4.32 14.31
C ARG A 23 -23.55 -4.38 12.89
N GLY A 24 -22.25 -4.68 12.77
CA GLY A 24 -21.58 -4.83 11.48
C GLY A 24 -22.14 -5.99 10.65
N ASP A 25 -22.39 -7.13 11.29
CA ASP A 25 -23.02 -8.29 10.68
C ASP A 25 -24.45 -7.99 10.22
N GLY A 26 -25.22 -7.26 11.04
CA GLY A 26 -26.57 -6.82 10.68
C GLY A 26 -26.59 -5.90 9.44
N GLU A 27 -25.68 -4.92 9.39
CA GLU A 27 -25.54 -4.02 8.23
C GLU A 27 -25.13 -4.78 6.97
N PHE A 28 -24.19 -5.72 7.10
CA PHE A 28 -23.75 -6.58 6.00
C PHE A 28 -24.90 -7.44 5.44
N LEU A 29 -25.65 -8.12 6.33
CA LEU A 29 -26.76 -8.98 5.93
C LEU A 29 -27.90 -8.16 5.30
N ALA A 30 -28.19 -6.97 5.82
CA ALA A 30 -29.18 -6.06 5.23
C ALA A 30 -28.78 -5.62 3.81
N ALA A 31 -27.51 -5.25 3.61
CA ALA A 31 -26.99 -4.87 2.29
C ALA A 31 -27.01 -6.04 1.29
N LEU A 32 -26.63 -7.24 1.75
CA LEU A 32 -26.70 -8.47 0.96
C LEU A 32 -28.14 -8.77 0.53
N GLY A 33 -29.09 -8.75 1.47
CA GLY A 33 -30.49 -9.01 1.21
C GLY A 33 -31.12 -8.03 0.23
N LYS A 34 -30.84 -6.73 0.39
CA LYS A 34 -31.21 -5.68 -0.56
C LYS A 34 -30.70 -6.01 -1.97
N ARG A 35 -29.44 -6.43 -2.11
CA ARG A 35 -28.84 -6.74 -3.41
C ARG A 35 -29.46 -7.96 -4.10
N VAL A 36 -29.71 -9.03 -3.35
CA VAL A 36 -30.40 -10.23 -3.88
C VAL A 36 -31.75 -9.84 -4.48
N ARG A 37 -32.51 -9.01 -3.75
CA ARG A 37 -33.81 -8.48 -4.19
C ARG A 37 -33.68 -7.58 -5.42
N GLU A 38 -32.74 -6.64 -5.46
CA GLU A 38 -32.55 -5.75 -6.62
C GLU A 38 -32.10 -6.48 -7.89
N ILE A 39 -31.22 -7.47 -7.78
CA ILE A 39 -30.81 -8.32 -8.92
C ILE A 39 -32.02 -9.10 -9.42
N ARG A 40 -32.80 -9.69 -8.51
CA ARG A 40 -34.02 -10.42 -8.83
C ARG A 40 -35.05 -9.54 -9.55
N ASP A 41 -35.30 -8.35 -9.03
CA ASP A 41 -36.29 -7.39 -9.58
C ASP A 41 -35.85 -6.88 -10.95
N ARG A 42 -34.56 -6.54 -11.15
CA ARG A 42 -34.01 -6.13 -12.45
C ARG A 42 -34.13 -7.20 -13.53
N ARG A 43 -34.12 -8.48 -13.14
CA ARG A 43 -34.31 -9.63 -14.04
C ARG A 43 -35.77 -10.04 -14.20
N GLY A 44 -36.71 -9.33 -13.57
CA GLY A 44 -38.14 -9.63 -13.66
C GLY A 44 -38.53 -10.97 -13.04
N MET A 45 -37.73 -11.49 -12.11
CA MET A 45 -37.94 -12.81 -11.51
C MET A 45 -38.79 -12.69 -10.24
N THR A 46 -39.76 -13.61 -10.07
CA THR A 46 -40.50 -13.69 -8.81
C THR A 46 -39.68 -14.42 -7.76
N ARG A 47 -39.92 -14.12 -6.46
CA ARG A 47 -39.25 -14.82 -5.35
C ARG A 47 -39.47 -16.34 -5.43
N LYS A 48 -40.70 -16.76 -5.74
CA LYS A 48 -41.06 -18.17 -5.98
C LYS A 48 -40.22 -18.84 -7.08
N LEU A 49 -39.95 -18.13 -8.17
CA LEU A 49 -39.15 -18.64 -9.29
C LEU A 49 -37.69 -18.87 -8.85
N VAL A 50 -37.06 -17.87 -8.26
CA VAL A 50 -35.66 -17.96 -7.78
C VAL A 50 -35.53 -19.02 -6.69
N ALA A 51 -36.49 -19.09 -5.76
CA ALA A 51 -36.48 -20.09 -4.71
C ALA A 51 -36.50 -21.53 -5.27
N ARG A 52 -37.35 -21.77 -6.28
CA ARG A 52 -37.41 -23.05 -6.98
C ARG A 52 -36.10 -23.39 -7.69
N GLU A 53 -35.50 -22.43 -8.40
CA GLU A 53 -34.25 -22.64 -9.14
C GLU A 53 -33.03 -22.82 -8.24
N ALA A 54 -33.01 -22.15 -7.09
CA ALA A 54 -31.95 -22.29 -6.09
C ALA A 54 -32.16 -23.52 -5.16
N ALA A 55 -33.25 -24.28 -5.34
CA ALA A 55 -33.66 -25.37 -4.47
C ALA A 55 -33.79 -24.96 -2.99
N VAL A 56 -34.39 -23.79 -2.73
CA VAL A 56 -34.64 -23.24 -1.38
C VAL A 56 -36.12 -22.96 -1.18
N SER A 57 -36.55 -22.82 0.08
CA SER A 57 -37.92 -22.39 0.34
C SER A 57 -38.08 -20.90 0.05
N GLU A 58 -39.27 -20.49 -0.42
CA GLU A 58 -39.57 -19.08 -0.68
C GLU A 58 -39.46 -18.22 0.59
N ARG A 59 -39.75 -18.82 1.77
CA ARG A 59 -39.54 -18.19 3.08
C ARG A 59 -38.07 -17.93 3.37
N HIS A 60 -37.17 -18.88 3.09
CA HIS A 60 -35.73 -18.66 3.29
C HIS A 60 -35.20 -17.56 2.39
N LEU A 61 -35.66 -17.50 1.13
CA LEU A 61 -35.29 -16.41 0.23
C LEU A 61 -35.85 -15.05 0.72
N ALA A 62 -37.06 -15.04 1.29
CA ALA A 62 -37.64 -13.82 1.87
C ALA A 62 -36.85 -13.32 3.09
N HIS A 63 -36.44 -14.21 3.99
CA HIS A 63 -35.59 -13.89 5.13
C HIS A 63 -34.23 -13.34 4.66
N LEU A 64 -33.61 -13.98 3.67
CA LEU A 64 -32.36 -13.48 3.07
C LEU A 64 -32.55 -12.07 2.51
N GLU A 65 -33.60 -11.82 1.72
CA GLU A 65 -33.87 -10.51 1.13
C GLU A 65 -34.16 -9.41 2.17
N ALA A 66 -34.66 -9.80 3.35
CA ALA A 66 -34.87 -8.92 4.50
C ALA A 66 -33.57 -8.67 5.30
N GLY A 67 -32.49 -9.39 5.01
CA GLY A 67 -31.25 -9.35 5.80
C GLY A 67 -31.37 -10.09 7.14
N GLU A 68 -32.33 -11.02 7.25
CA GLU A 68 -32.62 -11.72 8.50
C GLU A 68 -31.93 -13.09 8.54
N GLY A 69 -31.04 -13.25 9.54
CA GLY A 69 -30.39 -14.51 9.86
C GLY A 69 -29.22 -14.88 8.95
N ASN A 70 -28.48 -15.90 9.37
CA ASN A 70 -27.29 -16.34 8.66
C ASN A 70 -27.66 -17.28 7.51
N VAL A 71 -27.10 -17.00 6.34
CA VAL A 71 -27.24 -17.83 5.15
C VAL A 71 -25.94 -18.60 4.92
N SER A 72 -26.03 -19.89 4.61
CA SER A 72 -24.84 -20.66 4.29
C SER A 72 -24.26 -20.22 2.94
N ILE A 73 -22.93 -20.23 2.83
CA ILE A 73 -22.23 -19.86 1.59
C ILE A 73 -22.61 -20.75 0.40
N VAL A 74 -22.99 -22.01 0.67
CA VAL A 74 -23.48 -22.96 -0.33
C VAL A 74 -24.85 -22.53 -0.86
N LEU A 75 -25.74 -22.08 0.04
CA LEU A 75 -27.04 -21.56 -0.35
C LEU A 75 -26.92 -20.27 -1.17
N LEU A 76 -26.04 -19.37 -0.75
CA LEU A 76 -25.73 -18.16 -1.51
C LEU A 76 -25.24 -18.46 -2.92
N ARG A 77 -24.40 -19.49 -3.09
CA ARG A 77 -23.94 -19.94 -4.40
C ARG A 77 -25.08 -20.51 -5.26
N HIS A 78 -26.06 -21.19 -4.67
CA HIS A 78 -27.24 -21.66 -5.42
C HIS A 78 -28.11 -20.49 -5.87
N ILE A 79 -28.33 -19.53 -4.98
CA ILE A 79 -29.09 -18.31 -5.27
C ILE A 79 -28.37 -17.49 -6.35
N SER A 80 -27.04 -17.34 -6.27
CA SER A 80 -26.27 -16.61 -7.29
C SER A 80 -26.39 -17.28 -8.67
N ARG A 81 -26.38 -18.61 -8.73
CA ARG A 81 -26.62 -19.37 -9.97
C ARG A 81 -28.03 -19.21 -10.52
N ALA A 82 -29.05 -19.26 -9.65
CA ALA A 82 -30.44 -19.03 -10.05
C ALA A 82 -30.64 -17.60 -10.57
N LEU A 83 -29.93 -16.63 -9.99
CA LEU A 83 -29.90 -15.25 -10.46
C LEU A 83 -28.94 -15.01 -11.63
N ASP A 84 -28.21 -16.04 -12.08
CA ASP A 84 -27.21 -15.98 -13.14
C ASP A 84 -26.19 -14.83 -12.94
N VAL A 85 -25.68 -14.74 -11.71
CA VAL A 85 -24.61 -13.82 -11.29
C VAL A 85 -23.49 -14.59 -10.55
N SER A 86 -22.30 -14.00 -10.52
CA SER A 86 -21.21 -14.56 -9.72
C SER A 86 -21.47 -14.38 -8.21
N LEU A 87 -20.91 -15.27 -7.39
CA LEU A 87 -20.99 -15.12 -5.94
C LEU A 87 -20.30 -13.84 -5.45
N ILE A 88 -19.23 -13.42 -6.12
CA ILE A 88 -18.49 -12.19 -5.82
C ILE A 88 -19.39 -10.96 -6.05
N GLU A 89 -20.13 -10.93 -7.15
CA GLU A 89 -21.07 -9.83 -7.46
C GLU A 89 -22.18 -9.70 -6.40
N LEU A 90 -22.62 -10.83 -5.83
CA LEU A 90 -23.61 -10.83 -4.76
C LEU A 90 -23.05 -10.24 -3.46
N LEU A 91 -21.77 -10.48 -3.16
CA LEU A 91 -21.10 -10.09 -1.92
C LEU A 91 -20.38 -8.72 -2.01
N ALA A 92 -20.07 -8.23 -3.21
CA ALA A 92 -19.30 -7.01 -3.41
C ALA A 92 -20.07 -5.79 -2.87
N PRO A 93 -19.54 -5.01 -1.90
CA PRO A 93 -20.22 -3.81 -1.41
C PRO A 93 -20.59 -2.86 -2.57
N GLU A 94 -21.69 -2.13 -2.41
CA GLU A 94 -22.33 -1.30 -3.44
C GLU A 94 -21.47 -0.12 -3.92
N ALA A 95 -20.21 -0.05 -3.48
CA ALA A 95 -19.26 1.01 -3.78
C ALA A 95 -18.97 1.07 -5.30
N GLU A 96 -19.82 1.84 -5.97
CA GLU A 96 -19.59 2.52 -7.23
C GLU A 96 -19.11 1.62 -8.37
N ASP A 97 -19.90 0.64 -8.83
CA ASP A 97 -19.62 -0.05 -10.11
C ASP A 97 -20.27 0.73 -11.26
N THR A 98 -19.75 1.93 -11.53
CA THR A 98 -20.23 2.79 -12.62
C THR A 98 -19.99 2.14 -13.99
N VAL A 99 -20.66 2.63 -15.03
CA VAL A 99 -20.45 2.13 -16.41
C VAL A 99 -18.98 2.26 -16.79
N GLU A 100 -18.34 3.35 -16.42
CA GLU A 100 -16.93 3.66 -16.67
C GLU A 100 -16.03 2.63 -15.99
N LYS A 101 -16.24 2.33 -14.70
CA LYS A 101 -15.44 1.34 -13.97
C LYS A 101 -15.58 -0.06 -14.56
N ARG A 102 -16.78 -0.45 -15.03
CA ARG A 102 -16.98 -1.71 -15.75
C ARG A 102 -16.26 -1.75 -17.09
N LEU A 103 -16.27 -0.65 -17.85
CA LEU A 103 -15.55 -0.55 -19.12
C LEU A 103 -14.04 -0.64 -18.91
N ILE A 104 -13.51 0.04 -17.89
CA ILE A 104 -12.09 -0.03 -17.50
C ILE A 104 -11.71 -1.47 -17.14
N ARG A 105 -12.47 -2.14 -16.25
CA ARG A 105 -12.19 -3.54 -15.87
C ARG A 105 -12.13 -4.46 -17.08
N ARG A 106 -13.13 -4.36 -17.97
CA ARG A 106 -13.18 -5.16 -19.21
C ARG A 106 -12.04 -4.86 -20.18
N PHE A 107 -11.58 -3.61 -20.21
CA PHE A 107 -10.41 -3.22 -21.00
C PHE A 107 -9.13 -3.83 -20.41
N LEU A 108 -8.94 -3.72 -19.10
CA LEU A 108 -7.77 -4.24 -18.38
C LEU A 108 -7.66 -5.77 -18.47
N GLU A 109 -8.77 -6.50 -18.36
CA GLU A 109 -8.81 -7.97 -18.48
C GLU A 109 -8.35 -8.48 -19.86
N ARG A 110 -8.45 -7.65 -20.90
CA ARG A 110 -8.05 -8.00 -22.27
C ARG A 110 -6.60 -7.66 -22.59
N LEU A 111 -5.92 -6.93 -21.71
CA LEU A 111 -4.55 -6.52 -21.92
C LEU A 111 -3.58 -7.66 -21.57
N PRO A 112 -2.51 -7.85 -22.36
CA PRO A 112 -1.40 -8.70 -21.95
C PRO A 112 -0.77 -8.20 -20.64
N GLN A 113 -0.31 -9.12 -19.79
CA GLN A 113 0.25 -8.79 -18.47
C GLN A 113 1.41 -7.79 -18.52
N HIS A 114 2.26 -7.84 -19.55
CA HIS A 114 3.36 -6.89 -19.73
C HIS A 114 2.91 -5.46 -20.04
N ARG A 115 1.67 -5.26 -20.54
CA ARG A 115 1.09 -3.94 -20.80
C ARG A 115 0.31 -3.38 -19.62
N LEU A 116 -0.10 -4.24 -18.69
CA LEU A 116 -0.81 -3.82 -17.49
C LEU A 116 0.06 -2.90 -16.63
N GLU A 117 1.36 -3.19 -16.49
CA GLU A 117 2.30 -2.30 -15.79
C GLU A 117 2.34 -0.90 -16.41
N GLU A 118 2.42 -0.81 -17.74
CA GLU A 118 2.43 0.47 -18.46
C GLU A 118 1.14 1.27 -18.23
N VAL A 119 -0.02 0.59 -18.29
CA VAL A 119 -1.33 1.23 -18.10
C VAL A 119 -1.53 1.68 -16.66
N VAL A 120 -1.14 0.88 -15.67
CA VAL A 120 -1.21 1.27 -14.26
C VAL A 120 -0.36 2.51 -14.02
N PHE A 121 0.89 2.54 -14.49
CA PHE A 121 1.76 3.70 -14.32
C PHE A 121 1.17 4.97 -14.94
N ARG A 122 0.63 4.87 -16.17
CA ARG A 122 -0.05 5.99 -16.83
C ARG A 122 -1.28 6.46 -16.06
N LEU A 123 -2.14 5.54 -15.61
CA LEU A 123 -3.33 5.91 -14.85
C LEU A 123 -2.98 6.55 -13.51
N MET A 124 -1.94 6.07 -12.82
CA MET A 124 -1.45 6.68 -11.56
C MET A 124 -0.84 8.06 -11.79
N ARG A 125 -0.16 8.26 -12.92
CA ARG A 125 0.38 9.57 -13.31
C ARG A 125 -0.74 10.55 -13.68
N ASP A 126 -1.67 10.13 -14.53
CA ASP A 126 -2.67 11.00 -15.14
C ASP A 126 -3.91 11.21 -14.25
N PHE A 127 -4.21 10.25 -13.36
CA PHE A 127 -5.42 10.23 -12.52
C PHE A 127 -5.19 9.80 -11.06
N GLY A 128 -3.94 9.56 -10.64
CA GLY A 128 -3.62 9.36 -9.21
C GLY A 128 -4.01 10.60 -8.39
N HIS A 129 -4.22 10.43 -7.08
CA HIS A 129 -4.60 11.52 -6.15
C HIS A 129 -3.91 12.84 -6.51
N GLU A 130 -4.70 13.92 -6.62
CA GLU A 130 -4.33 15.26 -7.11
C GLU A 130 -2.82 15.40 -7.31
N GLU A 131 -2.33 15.48 -8.55
CA GLU A 131 -0.89 15.64 -8.83
C GLU A 131 -0.24 16.76 -7.98
N ALA A 132 -1.03 17.78 -7.62
CA ALA A 132 -0.70 18.82 -6.66
C ALA A 132 -0.42 18.31 -5.22
N VAL A 133 -1.16 17.32 -4.72
CA VAL A 133 -0.92 16.64 -3.43
C VAL A 133 0.30 15.72 -3.51
N ARG A 134 0.48 14.94 -4.58
CA ARG A 134 1.70 14.12 -4.76
C ARG A 134 2.96 14.98 -4.81
N ARG A 135 2.94 16.13 -5.49
CA ARG A 135 4.09 17.06 -5.55
C ARG A 135 4.43 17.73 -4.22
N LYS A 136 3.54 17.73 -3.23
CA LYS A 136 3.85 18.24 -1.89
C LYS A 136 4.75 17.28 -1.09
N ARG A 137 4.78 15.99 -1.46
CA ARG A 137 5.62 14.97 -0.82
C ARG A 137 6.64 14.43 -1.80
N ILE A 138 7.92 14.59 -1.49
CA ILE A 138 8.99 14.09 -2.35
C ILE A 138 9.62 12.88 -1.67
N ALA A 139 9.56 11.72 -2.29
CA ALA A 139 10.19 10.51 -1.79
C ALA A 139 11.52 10.24 -2.52
N LEU A 140 12.63 10.31 -1.79
CA LEU A 140 13.95 9.97 -2.30
C LEU A 140 14.21 8.48 -2.11
N ILE A 141 14.38 7.77 -3.22
CA ILE A 141 14.71 6.34 -3.26
C ILE A 141 16.12 6.12 -3.79
N GLY A 142 16.73 4.98 -3.47
CA GLY A 142 18.07 4.62 -3.92
C GLY A 142 18.89 3.95 -2.82
N LEU A 143 20.03 3.36 -3.17
CA LEU A 143 20.87 2.69 -2.19
C LEU A 143 21.48 3.64 -1.15
N ARG A 144 21.96 3.06 -0.04
CA ARG A 144 22.76 3.79 0.95
C ARG A 144 24.00 4.38 0.26
N GLY A 145 24.45 5.55 0.68
CA GLY A 145 25.53 6.28 0.00
C GLY A 145 25.12 7.06 -1.26
N ALA A 146 23.87 6.94 -1.76
CA ALA A 146 23.45 7.73 -2.93
C ALA A 146 23.45 9.25 -2.70
N GLY A 147 23.39 9.70 -1.45
CA GLY A 147 23.26 11.13 -1.11
C GLY A 147 21.85 11.57 -0.72
N LYS A 148 20.89 10.63 -0.54
CA LYS A 148 19.50 10.93 -0.16
C LYS A 148 19.37 11.85 1.06
N SER A 149 20.08 11.56 2.16
CA SER A 149 19.99 12.38 3.37
C SER A 149 20.55 13.79 3.16
N THR A 150 21.66 13.91 2.42
CA THR A 150 22.29 15.20 2.13
C THR A 150 21.44 16.05 1.20
N LEU A 151 21.02 15.50 0.06
CA LEU A 151 20.20 16.21 -0.92
C LEU A 151 18.79 16.47 -0.38
N GLY A 152 18.19 15.51 0.32
CA GLY A 152 16.85 15.61 0.88
C GLY A 152 16.73 16.64 1.98
N SER A 153 17.70 16.69 2.91
CA SER A 153 17.74 17.71 3.95
C SER A 153 17.82 19.12 3.36
N ARG A 154 18.69 19.30 2.35
CA ARG A 154 18.83 20.59 1.64
C ARG A 154 17.57 20.98 0.88
N LEU A 155 16.94 20.03 0.18
CA LEU A 155 15.69 20.26 -0.57
C LEU A 155 14.55 20.64 0.38
N ALA A 156 14.42 19.93 1.50
CA ALA A 156 13.42 20.22 2.51
C ALA A 156 13.60 21.63 3.09
N SER A 157 14.85 22.02 3.37
CA SER A 157 15.18 23.36 3.84
C SER A 157 14.85 24.44 2.83
N GLU A 158 15.10 24.23 1.53
CA GLU A 158 14.77 25.22 0.50
C GLU A 158 13.24 25.34 0.31
N MET A 159 12.52 24.23 0.40
CA MET A 159 11.06 24.21 0.26
C MET A 159 10.31 24.63 1.53
N GLY A 160 10.99 24.79 2.67
CA GLY A 160 10.36 25.08 3.95
C GLY A 160 9.41 23.97 4.43
N VAL A 161 9.81 22.71 4.24
CA VAL A 161 9.05 21.50 4.62
C VAL A 161 9.90 20.56 5.47
N PRO A 162 9.32 19.63 6.24
CA PRO A 162 10.11 18.69 7.03
C PRO A 162 10.92 17.71 6.15
N PHE A 163 12.14 17.40 6.59
CA PHE A 163 12.89 16.25 6.11
C PHE A 163 12.68 15.06 7.03
N ILE A 164 12.24 13.93 6.47
CA ILE A 164 11.84 12.74 7.21
C ILE A 164 12.69 11.57 6.71
N GLU A 165 13.41 10.91 7.61
CA GLU A 165 14.10 9.66 7.30
C GLU A 165 13.28 8.50 7.84
N LEU A 166 12.74 7.67 6.95
CA LEU A 166 11.82 6.59 7.34
C LEU A 166 12.46 5.65 8.36
N ASP A 167 13.74 5.32 8.19
CA ASP A 167 14.50 4.50 9.14
C ASP A 167 14.51 5.12 10.54
N ARG A 168 14.66 6.45 10.66
CA ARG A 168 14.65 7.15 11.96
C ARG A 168 13.25 7.21 12.57
N GLU A 169 12.21 7.31 11.74
CA GLU A 169 10.82 7.25 12.23
C GLU A 169 10.48 5.86 12.75
N ILE A 170 10.94 4.80 12.09
CA ILE A 170 10.80 3.42 12.57
C ILE A 170 11.51 3.24 13.91
N GLU A 171 12.75 3.71 14.04
CA GLU A 171 13.50 3.63 15.31
C GLU A 171 12.82 4.43 16.43
N ARG A 172 12.25 5.60 16.12
CA ARG A 172 11.50 6.42 17.09
C ARG A 172 10.21 5.75 17.53
N GLU A 173 9.45 5.18 16.60
CA GLU A 173 8.16 4.53 16.86
C GLU A 173 8.33 3.24 17.67
N THR A 174 9.38 2.47 17.37
CA THR A 174 9.64 1.19 18.04
C THR A 174 10.50 1.31 19.29
N GLY A 175 11.22 2.42 19.46
CA GLY A 175 12.22 2.58 20.52
C GLY A 175 13.45 1.68 20.37
N MET A 176 13.64 1.05 19.20
CA MET A 176 14.72 0.10 18.94
C MET A 176 15.48 0.46 17.67
N PRO A 177 16.82 0.33 17.63
CA PRO A 177 17.59 0.52 16.42
C PRO A 177 17.26 -0.56 15.40
N ALA A 178 17.39 -0.25 14.11
CA ALA A 178 17.03 -1.17 13.02
C ALA A 178 17.68 -2.55 13.15
N ARG A 179 18.94 -2.62 13.63
CA ARG A 179 19.67 -3.88 13.86
C ARG A 179 18.97 -4.81 14.85
N GLU A 180 18.38 -4.26 15.90
CA GLU A 180 17.69 -5.03 16.95
C GLU A 180 16.32 -5.48 16.45
N LEU A 181 15.65 -4.64 15.66
CA LEU A 181 14.42 -5.04 14.96
C LEU A 181 14.66 -6.22 14.02
N PHE A 182 15.75 -6.20 13.23
CA PHE A 182 16.11 -7.33 12.38
C PHE A 182 16.46 -8.59 13.19
N ALA A 183 17.16 -8.44 14.31
CA ALA A 183 17.52 -9.57 15.16
C ALA A 183 16.31 -10.23 15.84
N LEU A 184 15.33 -9.44 16.29
CA LEU A 184 14.16 -9.91 17.02
C LEU A 184 13.01 -10.37 16.11
N TYR A 185 12.72 -9.59 15.06
CA TYR A 185 11.54 -9.79 14.22
C TYR A 185 11.87 -10.30 12.81
N GLY A 186 13.15 -10.45 12.49
CA GLY A 186 13.61 -10.80 11.16
C GLY A 186 13.30 -9.74 10.11
N GLN A 187 13.68 -10.03 8.88
CA GLN A 187 13.46 -9.12 7.75
C GLN A 187 11.97 -8.87 7.49
N ALA A 188 11.14 -9.92 7.53
CA ALA A 188 9.70 -9.78 7.29
C ALA A 188 9.00 -8.89 8.32
N GLY A 189 9.39 -8.99 9.60
CA GLY A 189 8.86 -8.13 10.65
C GLY A 189 9.24 -6.67 10.44
N TYR A 190 10.52 -6.40 10.14
CA TYR A 190 10.96 -5.05 9.80
C TYR A 190 10.19 -4.47 8.61
N ARG A 191 9.95 -5.25 7.55
CA ARG A 191 9.17 -4.78 6.38
C ARG A 191 7.73 -4.42 6.71
N ARG A 192 7.08 -5.16 7.61
CA ARG A 192 5.72 -4.82 8.08
C ARG A 192 5.70 -3.51 8.86
N ILE A 193 6.72 -3.27 9.69
CA ILE A 193 6.87 -2.01 10.43
C ILE A 193 7.16 -0.87 9.46
N GLU A 194 8.10 -1.05 8.53
CA GLU A 194 8.45 -0.07 7.49
C GLU A 194 7.22 0.36 6.68
N HIS A 195 6.38 -0.60 6.26
CA HIS A 195 5.14 -0.32 5.56
C HIS A 195 4.16 0.51 6.41
N ARG A 196 3.90 0.08 7.65
CA ARG A 196 2.95 0.76 8.56
C ARG A 196 3.41 2.19 8.89
N THR A 197 4.69 2.38 9.16
CA THR A 197 5.25 3.70 9.45
C THR A 197 5.11 4.61 8.23
N LEU A 198 5.35 4.10 7.01
CA LEU A 198 5.13 4.89 5.80
C LEU A 198 3.65 5.23 5.60
N GLU A 199 2.73 4.28 5.80
CA GLU A 199 1.29 4.51 5.70
C GLU A 199 0.83 5.62 6.65
N ARG A 200 1.28 5.57 7.91
CA ARG A 200 1.02 6.62 8.89
C ARG A 200 1.56 7.98 8.44
N LEU A 201 2.81 8.03 7.98
CA LEU A 201 3.43 9.27 7.50
C LEU A 201 2.66 9.89 6.32
N CYS A 202 2.25 9.07 5.34
CA CYS A 202 1.45 9.54 4.22
C CYS A 202 0.07 10.06 4.65
N ARG A 203 -0.48 9.57 5.76
CA ARG A 203 -1.75 10.03 6.34
C ARG A 203 -1.62 11.31 7.15
N GLU A 204 -0.54 11.46 7.91
CA GLU A 204 -0.35 12.55 8.88
C GLU A 204 0.39 13.77 8.31
N GLN A 205 1.25 13.57 7.31
CA GLN A 205 2.08 14.62 6.74
C GLN A 205 1.53 15.05 5.39
N ASP A 206 1.07 16.29 5.25
CA ASP A 206 0.58 16.79 3.97
C ASP A 206 1.70 17.16 2.99
N LYS A 207 2.88 17.48 3.51
CA LYS A 207 4.05 17.90 2.74
C LYS A 207 5.35 17.49 3.43
N GLY A 208 6.40 17.22 2.65
CA GLY A 208 7.70 16.85 3.20
C GLY A 208 8.61 16.17 2.19
N VAL A 209 9.89 16.07 2.53
CA VAL A 209 10.86 15.26 1.79
C VAL A 209 11.16 14.02 2.62
N ILE A 210 10.87 12.84 2.07
CA ILE A 210 10.98 11.55 2.73
C ILE A 210 12.15 10.79 2.10
N SER A 211 13.13 10.35 2.89
CA SER A 211 14.16 9.40 2.45
C SER A 211 13.80 8.01 2.96
N VAL A 212 13.76 7.03 2.07
CA VAL A 212 13.47 5.63 2.40
C VAL A 212 14.69 4.73 2.29
N GLY A 213 14.71 3.66 3.08
CA GLY A 213 15.75 2.64 3.01
C GLY A 213 15.84 2.01 1.62
N GLY A 214 17.06 1.67 1.18
CA GLY A 214 17.28 1.18 -0.18
C GLY A 214 16.54 -0.12 -0.54
N GLY A 215 16.10 -0.89 0.46
CA GLY A 215 15.31 -2.11 0.27
C GLY A 215 13.80 -1.92 0.13
N ALA A 216 13.27 -0.72 0.41
CA ALA A 216 11.82 -0.47 0.40
C ALA A 216 11.19 -0.76 -0.96
N VAL A 217 11.90 -0.48 -2.06
CA VAL A 217 11.44 -0.73 -3.43
C VAL A 217 11.23 -2.22 -3.75
N SER A 218 11.84 -3.12 -2.97
CA SER A 218 11.69 -4.57 -3.13
C SER A 218 10.44 -5.12 -2.43
N GLN A 219 9.61 -4.28 -1.80
CA GLN A 219 8.32 -4.64 -1.24
C GLN A 219 7.22 -3.97 -2.05
N PRO A 220 6.44 -4.71 -2.86
CA PRO A 220 5.45 -4.14 -3.76
C PRO A 220 4.49 -3.18 -3.05
N GLU A 221 3.93 -3.60 -1.91
CA GLU A 221 2.91 -2.82 -1.18
C GLU A 221 3.47 -1.50 -0.65
N THR A 222 4.69 -1.51 -0.11
CA THR A 222 5.38 -0.30 0.36
C THR A 222 5.76 0.61 -0.80
N TYR A 223 6.20 0.03 -1.92
CA TYR A 223 6.63 0.83 -3.05
C TYR A 223 5.44 1.46 -3.80
N ASP A 224 4.35 0.71 -3.97
CA ASP A 224 3.10 1.22 -4.55
C ASP A 224 2.53 2.37 -3.72
N LEU A 225 2.67 2.31 -2.39
CA LEU A 225 2.29 3.40 -1.50
C LEU A 225 3.13 4.67 -1.77
N LEU A 226 4.44 4.55 -1.98
CA LEU A 226 5.30 5.67 -2.36
C LEU A 226 4.91 6.24 -3.72
N LEU A 227 4.75 5.38 -4.73
CA LEU A 227 4.40 5.77 -6.10
C LEU A 227 3.03 6.46 -6.17
N SER A 228 2.08 6.06 -5.33
CA SER A 228 0.73 6.66 -5.30
C SER A 228 0.64 7.97 -4.51
N ASN A 229 1.50 8.19 -3.51
CA ASN A 229 1.36 9.30 -2.56
C ASN A 229 2.44 10.37 -2.64
N CYS A 230 3.52 10.13 -3.37
CA CYS A 230 4.66 11.04 -3.47
C CYS A 230 5.07 11.26 -4.94
N LEU A 231 5.79 12.36 -5.18
CA LEU A 231 6.72 12.47 -6.29
C LEU A 231 7.98 11.69 -5.91
N THR A 232 8.23 10.59 -6.62
CA THR A 232 9.37 9.69 -6.35
C THR A 232 10.58 10.08 -7.18
N VAL A 233 11.72 10.25 -6.51
CA VAL A 233 13.00 10.61 -7.15
C VAL A 233 14.02 9.54 -6.84
N TRP A 234 14.50 8.86 -7.88
CA TRP A 234 15.63 7.94 -7.74
C TRP A 234 16.95 8.73 -7.72
N ILE A 235 17.62 8.71 -6.56
CA ILE A 235 18.99 9.21 -6.43
C ILE A 235 19.94 8.06 -6.81
N LYS A 236 20.58 8.19 -7.97
CA LYS A 236 21.50 7.22 -8.55
C LYS A 236 22.96 7.63 -8.28
N ALA A 237 23.82 6.64 -8.09
CA ALA A 237 25.26 6.81 -8.11
C ALA A 237 25.92 5.52 -8.63
N GLN A 238 27.16 5.62 -9.07
CA GLN A 238 28.00 4.47 -9.43
C GLN A 238 28.29 3.62 -8.17
N PRO A 239 28.41 2.29 -8.31
CA PRO A 239 28.69 1.39 -7.20
C PRO A 239 29.90 1.81 -6.36
N GLU A 240 30.96 2.26 -7.02
CA GLU A 240 32.22 2.68 -6.39
C GLU A 240 32.01 3.92 -5.49
N GLU A 241 31.15 4.85 -5.91
CA GLU A 241 30.83 6.04 -5.12
C GLU A 241 29.89 5.73 -3.95
N HIS A 242 28.92 4.84 -4.14
CA HIS A 242 28.10 4.33 -3.03
C HIS A 242 29.00 3.78 -1.92
N MET A 243 29.94 2.91 -2.28
CA MET A 243 30.88 2.29 -1.36
C MET A 243 31.75 3.33 -0.65
N ALA A 244 32.39 4.22 -1.42
CA ALA A 244 33.28 5.25 -0.87
C ALA A 244 32.54 6.17 0.13
N ARG A 245 31.31 6.59 -0.20
CA ARG A 245 30.50 7.46 0.67
C ARG A 245 30.04 6.73 1.95
N VAL A 246 29.68 5.45 1.87
CA VAL A 246 29.30 4.65 3.03
C VAL A 246 30.50 4.45 3.98
N LEU A 247 31.67 4.17 3.42
CA LEU A 247 32.92 4.04 4.19
C LEU A 247 33.29 5.34 4.91
N ALA A 248 33.22 6.48 4.22
CA ALA A 248 33.49 7.79 4.81
C ALA A 248 32.53 8.13 5.98
N GLN A 249 31.34 7.54 6.01
CA GLN A 249 30.36 7.70 7.09
C GLN A 249 30.63 6.79 8.30
N GLY A 250 31.75 6.05 8.32
CA GLY A 250 32.12 5.16 9.42
C GLY A 250 31.33 3.85 9.45
N ASP A 251 30.60 3.56 8.39
CA ASP A 251 29.84 2.33 8.25
C ASP A 251 30.72 1.27 7.59
N LEU A 252 31.41 0.48 8.41
CA LEU A 252 32.31 -0.57 7.98
C LEU A 252 31.59 -1.85 7.53
N ARG A 253 30.26 -1.93 7.65
CA ARG A 253 29.46 -3.11 7.24
C ARG A 253 29.73 -3.60 5.82
N PRO A 254 29.96 -2.72 4.82
CA PRO A 254 30.32 -3.16 3.47
C PRO A 254 31.71 -3.79 3.36
N MET A 255 32.61 -3.59 4.33
CA MET A 255 33.98 -4.13 4.28
C MET A 255 34.30 -5.10 5.41
N ALA A 256 33.36 -5.33 6.32
CA ALA A 256 33.52 -6.29 7.41
C ALA A 256 33.48 -7.73 6.86
N GLY A 257 34.60 -8.16 6.27
CA GLY A 257 34.89 -9.55 5.97
C GLY A 257 34.70 -10.03 4.53
N ASN A 258 34.69 -9.19 3.48
CA ASN A 258 34.60 -9.73 2.12
C ASN A 258 35.28 -8.90 1.01
N ASP A 259 36.14 -9.55 0.23
CA ASP A 259 36.66 -9.04 -1.06
C ASP A 259 35.54 -8.96 -2.13
N GLU A 260 34.43 -9.68 -1.94
CA GLU A 260 33.28 -9.72 -2.85
C GLU A 260 32.24 -8.62 -2.58
N ALA A 261 32.43 -7.75 -1.58
CA ALA A 261 31.41 -6.78 -1.18
C ALA A 261 31.03 -5.78 -2.29
N MET A 262 31.99 -5.42 -3.14
CA MET A 262 31.71 -4.59 -4.32
C MET A 262 30.87 -5.36 -5.35
N GLU A 263 31.12 -6.65 -5.52
CA GLU A 263 30.33 -7.51 -6.42
C GLU A 263 28.91 -7.74 -5.89
N ASP A 264 28.75 -7.93 -4.58
CA ASP A 264 27.44 -7.99 -3.92
C ASP A 264 26.65 -6.68 -4.13
N LEU A 265 27.30 -5.53 -3.94
CA LEU A 265 26.68 -4.22 -4.18
C LEU A 265 26.22 -4.08 -5.64
N LYS A 266 27.07 -4.47 -6.59
CA LYS A 266 26.74 -4.47 -8.02
C LYS A 266 25.54 -5.38 -8.32
N ARG A 267 25.50 -6.59 -7.74
CA ARG A 267 24.36 -7.52 -7.86
C ARG A 267 23.07 -6.93 -7.28
N ILE A 268 23.12 -6.29 -6.12
CA ILE A 268 21.96 -5.63 -5.50
C ILE A 268 21.45 -4.47 -6.37
N LEU A 269 22.35 -3.63 -6.89
CA LEU A 269 21.98 -2.54 -7.80
C LEU A 269 21.29 -3.08 -9.04
N GLN A 270 21.90 -4.06 -9.71
CA GLN A 270 21.35 -4.67 -10.92
C GLN A 270 19.97 -5.29 -10.67
N ALA A 271 19.79 -6.00 -9.55
CA ALA A 271 18.52 -6.61 -9.19
C ALA A 271 17.42 -5.58 -8.87
N ARG A 272 17.79 -4.37 -8.42
CA ARG A 272 16.84 -3.30 -8.06
C ARG A 272 16.68 -2.22 -9.12
N GLU A 273 17.49 -2.22 -10.16
CA GLU A 273 17.48 -1.16 -11.19
C GLU A 273 16.12 -1.01 -11.85
N SER A 274 15.48 -2.13 -12.24
CA SER A 274 14.13 -2.11 -12.83
C SER A 274 13.06 -1.59 -11.85
N LEU A 275 13.26 -1.78 -10.55
CA LEU A 275 12.36 -1.25 -9.52
C LEU A 275 12.60 0.24 -9.34
N TYR A 276 13.84 0.69 -9.15
CA TYR A 276 14.15 2.11 -9.04
C TYR A 276 13.74 2.92 -10.29
N ALA A 277 13.81 2.32 -11.48
CA ALA A 277 13.39 2.94 -12.73
C ALA A 277 11.87 3.22 -12.81
N LYS A 278 11.04 2.68 -11.91
CA LYS A 278 9.62 3.04 -11.79
C LYS A 278 9.41 4.41 -11.12
N ALA A 279 10.47 5.05 -10.61
CA ALA A 279 10.37 6.41 -10.07
C ALA A 279 9.92 7.43 -11.13
N ASP A 280 9.28 8.51 -10.69
CA ASP A 280 8.81 9.57 -11.58
C ASP A 280 9.99 10.30 -12.26
N THR A 281 11.13 10.41 -11.58
CA THR A 281 12.36 11.00 -12.14
C THR A 281 13.64 10.44 -11.50
N VAL A 282 14.79 10.74 -12.12
CA VAL A 282 16.12 10.26 -11.72
C VAL A 282 17.09 11.42 -11.60
N VAL A 283 17.88 11.43 -10.54
CA VAL A 283 19.03 12.32 -10.34
C VAL A 283 20.26 11.45 -10.18
N ASP A 284 21.13 11.47 -11.19
CA ASP A 284 22.45 10.85 -11.09
C ASP A 284 23.43 11.82 -10.40
N THR A 285 24.10 11.32 -9.36
CA THR A 285 25.04 12.08 -8.53
C THR A 285 26.49 11.70 -8.80
N SER A 286 26.75 10.91 -9.84
CA SER A 286 28.08 10.40 -10.14
C SER A 286 28.99 11.39 -10.84
N GLY A 287 30.22 11.46 -10.35
CA GLY A 287 31.23 12.42 -10.80
C GLY A 287 30.89 13.87 -10.46
N GLU A 288 29.86 14.11 -9.65
CA GLU A 288 29.30 15.45 -9.41
C GLU A 288 29.43 15.87 -7.95
N THR A 289 29.55 17.17 -7.76
CA THR A 289 29.49 17.78 -6.45
C THR A 289 28.07 17.76 -5.89
N VAL A 290 27.94 17.88 -4.58
CA VAL A 290 26.63 17.99 -3.90
C VAL A 290 25.83 19.18 -4.43
N ASP A 291 26.49 20.29 -4.79
CA ASP A 291 25.84 21.47 -5.35
C ASP A 291 25.26 21.21 -6.73
N GLU A 292 26.01 20.59 -7.64
CA GLU A 292 25.54 20.25 -8.99
C GLU A 292 24.36 19.27 -8.94
N SER A 293 24.50 18.19 -8.15
CA SER A 293 23.43 17.21 -7.92
C SER A 293 22.19 17.86 -7.30
N PHE A 294 22.37 18.81 -6.38
CA PHE A 294 21.26 19.53 -5.76
C PHE A 294 20.53 20.43 -6.75
N MET A 295 21.26 21.16 -7.60
CA MET A 295 20.65 22.04 -8.60
C MET A 295 19.78 21.24 -9.58
N LYS A 296 20.22 20.04 -9.99
CA LYS A 296 19.41 19.12 -10.81
C LYS A 296 18.13 18.67 -10.09
N LEU A 297 18.27 18.20 -8.84
CA LEU A 297 17.14 17.77 -8.04
C LEU A 297 16.11 18.89 -7.86
N ARG A 298 16.59 20.08 -7.52
CA ARG A 298 15.78 21.29 -7.38
C ARG A 298 15.03 21.62 -8.66
N GLN A 299 15.71 21.62 -9.81
CA GLN A 299 15.10 21.93 -11.10
C GLN A 299 13.97 20.96 -11.45
N LEU A 300 14.13 19.67 -11.15
CA LEU A 300 13.13 18.64 -11.46
C LEU A 300 11.91 18.68 -10.53
N VAL A 301 12.11 19.08 -9.28
CA VAL A 301 11.07 19.04 -8.25
C VAL A 301 10.29 20.36 -8.17
N MET A 302 10.94 21.49 -8.47
CA MET A 302 10.37 22.83 -8.31
C MET A 302 9.94 23.49 -9.64
N SER A 303 10.00 22.77 -10.77
CA SER A 303 9.42 23.19 -12.06
C SER A 303 7.92 22.95 -12.14
#